data_AF-A0A661NLR6-F1
#
_entry.id   AF-A0A661NLR6-F1
#
_cell.length_a   1.000
_cell.length_b   1.000
_cell.length_c   1.000
_cell.angle_alpha   90.00
_cell.angle_beta   90.00
_cell.angle_gamma   90.00
#
_symmetry.space_group_name_H-M   'P 1'
#
loop_
_entity.id
_entity.type
_entity.pdbx_description
1 polymer ?
#
loop_
_entity_poly.entity_id
_entity_poly.type
_entity_poly.pdbx_seq_one_letter_code
_entity_poly.pdbx_strand_id
1 'polypeptide(L)'
;DDRELPIVPGVAGGEGCTTAGGCATCPYMKMNSLDALMDLLGKLGDDPRDDLSPYHPRKYVEQIDGRPAAELGGQPILHMRHFQQTGQLPAALVDHIKSGSR
;
A
#
# COMPACT_ATOMS: atom_id res chain seq x y z
N ASP A 1 -9.71 21.69 11.98
CA ASP A 1 -11.13 22.11 11.92
C ASP A 1 -11.43 22.41 10.46
N ASP A 2 -11.89 21.38 9.74
CA ASP A 2 -11.93 21.27 8.28
C ASP A 2 -12.94 22.20 7.58
N ARG A 3 -13.44 23.23 8.28
CA ARG A 3 -14.53 24.09 7.82
C ARG A 3 -14.14 25.01 6.66
N GLU A 4 -12.84 25.26 6.46
CA GLU A 4 -12.32 26.20 5.47
C GLU A 4 -11.83 25.54 4.17
N LEU A 5 -11.80 24.21 4.10
CA LEU A 5 -11.51 23.51 2.85
C LEU A 5 -12.81 23.36 2.06
N PRO A 6 -12.97 23.98 0.87
CA PRO A 6 -14.12 23.72 0.03
C PRO A 6 -14.04 22.26 -0.43
N ILE A 7 -14.74 21.38 0.30
CA ILE A 7 -14.90 19.98 -0.05
C ILE A 7 -15.59 19.96 -1.42
N VAL A 8 -14.83 19.66 -2.48
CA VAL A 8 -15.40 19.16 -3.74
C VAL A 8 -16.31 18.01 -3.32
N PRO A 9 -17.61 18.01 -3.65
CA PRO A 9 -18.50 16.96 -3.18
C PRO A 9 -17.94 15.64 -3.70
N GLY A 10 -17.26 14.93 -2.80
CA GLY A 10 -17.10 13.51 -2.93
C GLY A 10 -18.50 12.94 -3.08
N VAL A 11 -18.56 11.78 -3.71
CA VAL A 11 -19.75 10.96 -3.77
C VAL A 11 -20.45 11.00 -2.41
N ALA A 12 -21.72 11.39 -2.39
CA ALA A 12 -22.50 11.45 -1.16
C ALA A 12 -22.32 10.10 -0.46
N GLY A 13 -22.26 10.08 0.88
CA GLY A 13 -21.70 8.97 1.65
C GLY A 13 -22.08 7.55 1.18
N GLY A 14 -21.35 6.57 1.70
CA GLY A 14 -20.76 5.53 0.89
C GLY A 14 -21.49 4.85 -0.27
N GLU A 15 -20.94 5.16 -1.43
CA GLU A 15 -20.53 4.17 -2.41
C GLU A 15 -19.90 2.94 -1.72
N GLY A 16 -20.55 1.77 -1.61
CA GLY A 16 -21.72 1.23 -2.31
C GLY A 16 -23.11 1.85 -2.10
N CYS A 17 -24.10 1.07 -1.68
CA CYS A 17 -25.49 1.42 -1.93
C CYS A 17 -26.07 2.56 -1.04
N THR A 18 -25.33 3.22 -0.13
CA THR A 18 -25.89 4.17 0.88
C THR A 18 -24.94 5.19 1.52
N THR A 19 -25.45 6.32 2.06
CA THR A 19 -24.73 7.41 2.82
C THR A 19 -23.81 6.97 3.96
N ALA A 20 -23.97 5.76 4.48
CA ALA A 20 -23.14 5.15 5.52
C ALA A 20 -22.07 4.17 4.97
N GLY A 21 -22.05 3.89 3.66
CA GLY A 21 -21.16 2.90 3.04
C GLY A 21 -21.57 1.47 3.33
N GLY A 22 -22.71 1.04 2.79
CA GLY A 22 -23.21 -0.32 2.95
C GLY A 22 -22.89 -1.25 1.78
N CYS A 23 -21.82 -2.04 1.93
CA CYS A 23 -21.59 -3.42 1.49
C CYS A 23 -20.08 -3.59 1.20
N ALA A 24 -19.33 -4.09 2.18
CA ALA A 24 -17.85 -4.20 2.20
C ALA A 24 -17.08 -2.89 2.46
N THR A 25 -17.18 -2.38 3.70
CA THR A 25 -16.22 -1.43 4.23
C THR A 25 -15.05 -2.18 4.89
N CYS A 26 -13.82 -1.89 4.46
CA CYS A 26 -12.62 -2.33 5.14
C CYS A 26 -12.25 -1.33 6.24
N PRO A 27 -12.30 -1.69 7.55
CA PRO A 27 -11.96 -0.76 8.62
C PRO A 27 -10.51 -0.25 8.52
N TYR A 28 -9.57 -1.07 8.01
CA TYR A 28 -8.18 -0.65 7.81
C TYR A 28 -8.02 0.46 6.76
N MET A 29 -8.85 0.46 5.71
CA MET A 29 -8.82 1.52 4.69
C MET A 29 -9.42 2.84 5.18
N LYS A 30 -10.16 2.82 6.30
CA LYS A 30 -10.77 4.00 6.94
C LYS A 30 -9.97 4.52 8.14
N MET A 31 -8.81 3.94 8.44
CA MET A 31 -7.93 4.45 9.49
C MET A 31 -7.22 5.76 9.09
N ASN A 32 -7.17 6.09 7.80
CA ASN A 32 -6.63 7.37 7.33
C ASN A 32 -7.76 8.42 7.29
N SER A 33 -7.54 9.57 7.94
CA SER A 33 -8.42 10.76 7.89
C SER A 33 -7.71 11.94 7.24
N LEU A 34 -8.49 12.92 6.76
CA LEU A 34 -7.95 14.16 6.19
C LEU A 34 -7.19 14.98 7.25
N ASP A 35 -7.76 15.14 8.45
CA ASP A 35 -7.08 15.77 9.59
C ASP A 35 -5.70 15.16 9.84
N ALA A 36 -5.60 13.83 9.93
CA ALA A 36 -4.34 13.14 10.20
C ALA A 36 -3.30 13.33 9.08
N LEU A 37 -3.75 13.46 7.83
CA LEU A 37 -2.87 13.78 6.70
C LEU A 37 -2.34 15.21 6.80
N MET A 38 -3.21 16.18 7.09
CA MET A 38 -2.82 17.59 7.21
C MET A 38 -1.86 17.81 8.37
N ASP A 39 -2.10 17.16 9.51
CA ASP A 39 -1.19 17.16 10.67
C ASP A 39 0.19 16.56 10.33
N LEU A 40 0.23 15.50 9.53
CA LEU A 40 1.49 14.89 9.07
C LEU A 40 2.24 15.81 8.10
N LEU A 41 1.54 16.45 7.17
CA LEU A 41 2.14 17.38 6.19
C LEU A 41 2.73 18.62 6.86
N GLY A 42 2.07 19.14 7.92
CA GLY A 42 2.64 20.24 8.71
C GLY A 42 4.00 19.89 9.31
N LYS A 43 4.17 18.66 9.81
CA LYS A 43 5.42 18.16 10.38
C LYS A 43 6.53 17.89 9.37
N LEU A 44 6.24 17.87 8.06
CA LEU A 44 7.26 17.65 7.02
C LEU A 44 7.98 18.95 6.62
N GLY A 45 7.43 20.12 6.97
CA GLY A 45 7.93 21.42 6.53
C GLY A 45 8.95 22.09 7.43
N ASP A 46 9.12 21.62 8.68
CA ASP A 46 9.80 22.39 9.74
C ASP A 46 11.26 21.94 10.01
N ASP A 47 11.62 20.66 9.85
CA ASP A 47 13.02 20.18 9.83
C ASP A 47 13.15 18.88 9.01
N PRO A 48 14.13 18.70 8.10
CA PRO A 48 14.41 17.40 7.47
C PRO A 48 14.78 16.27 8.46
N ARG A 49 14.95 16.58 9.75
CA ARG A 49 15.14 15.66 10.87
C ARG A 49 13.90 15.50 11.74
N ASP A 50 12.74 16.04 11.35
CA ASP A 50 11.47 15.67 11.97
C ASP A 50 11.31 14.17 11.81
N ASP A 51 11.64 13.49 12.91
CA ASP A 51 11.94 12.07 12.91
C ASP A 51 10.63 11.33 12.69
N LEU A 52 10.31 11.07 11.42
CA LEU A 52 9.18 10.23 11.04
C LEU A 52 9.48 8.76 11.29
N SER A 53 10.63 8.41 11.88
CA SER A 53 10.96 7.04 12.25
C SER A 53 9.89 6.33 13.08
N PRO A 54 9.16 6.99 14.02
CA PRO A 54 8.04 6.37 14.72
C PRO A 54 6.86 6.02 13.81
N TYR A 55 6.71 6.70 12.68
CA TYR A 55 5.67 6.45 11.68
C TYR A 55 6.12 5.49 10.58
N HIS A 56 7.39 5.06 10.57
CA HIS A 56 7.84 4.04 9.62
C HIS A 56 7.02 2.75 9.80
N PRO A 57 6.54 2.16 8.70
CA PRO A 57 5.98 0.81 8.75
C PRO A 57 6.97 -0.13 9.42
N ARG A 58 6.45 -1.10 10.18
CA ARG A 58 7.27 -2.13 10.79
C ARG A 58 8.14 -2.79 9.71
N LYS A 59 9.46 -2.69 9.84
CA LYS A 59 10.41 -3.36 8.93
C LYS A 59 10.38 -4.86 9.26
N TYR A 60 9.86 -5.65 8.32
CA TYR A 60 9.87 -7.11 8.45
C TYR A 60 11.28 -7.62 8.14
N VAL A 61 11.95 -8.17 9.16
CA VAL A 61 13.28 -8.81 9.05
C VAL A 61 13.19 -10.34 9.01
N GLU A 62 11.98 -10.87 8.86
CA GLU A 62 11.72 -12.30 8.77
C GLU A 62 12.44 -12.88 7.55
N GLN A 63 13.00 -14.07 7.74
CA GLN A 63 13.64 -14.84 6.68
C GLN A 63 12.88 -16.13 6.46
N ILE A 64 12.75 -16.51 5.20
CA ILE A 64 12.21 -17.80 4.77
C ILE A 64 13.34 -18.47 3.99
N ASP A 65 13.77 -19.64 4.47
CA ASP A 65 14.90 -20.40 3.91
C ASP A 65 16.19 -19.56 3.72
N GLY A 66 16.48 -18.70 4.70
CA GLY A 66 17.68 -17.84 4.70
C GLY A 66 17.60 -16.64 3.75
N ARG A 67 16.44 -16.37 3.14
CA ARG A 67 16.19 -15.20 2.29
C ARG A 67 15.20 -14.24 2.95
N PRO A 68 15.37 -12.92 2.82
CA PRO A 68 14.41 -11.95 3.37
C PRO A 68 13.00 -12.16 2.81
N ALA A 69 11.98 -12.19 3.68
CA ALA A 69 10.58 -12.36 3.26
C ALA A 69 10.14 -11.26 2.28
N ALA A 70 10.64 -10.03 2.45
CA ALA A 70 10.38 -8.92 1.52
C ALA A 70 10.95 -9.15 0.12
N GLU A 71 12.11 -9.81 0.01
CA GLU A 71 12.70 -10.16 -1.29
C GLU A 71 11.81 -11.20 -1.99
N LEU A 72 11.44 -12.26 -1.28
CA LEU A 72 10.58 -13.33 -1.78
C LEU A 72 9.20 -12.82 -2.22
N GLY A 73 8.56 -12.00 -1.38
CA GLY A 73 7.27 -11.37 -1.68
C GLY A 73 7.33 -10.39 -2.85
N GLY A 74 8.49 -9.78 -3.10
CA GLY A 74 8.72 -8.87 -4.22
C GLY A 74 8.85 -9.58 -5.57
N GLN A 75 9.33 -10.83 -5.61
CA GLN A 75 9.57 -11.53 -6.87
C GLN A 75 8.30 -11.68 -7.75
N PRO A 76 7.14 -12.14 -7.23
CA PRO A 76 5.90 -12.21 -8.00
C PRO A 76 5.43 -10.84 -8.53
N ILE A 77 5.61 -9.78 -7.75
CA ILE A 77 5.24 -8.41 -8.16
C ILE A 77 6.06 -7.98 -9.38
N LEU A 78 7.37 -8.23 -9.35
CA LEU A 78 8.26 -7.93 -10.47
C LEU A 78 7.96 -8.80 -11.70
N HIS A 79 7.61 -10.07 -11.51
CA HIS A 79 7.17 -10.94 -12.60
C HIS A 79 5.86 -10.47 -13.23
N MET A 80 4.87 -10.06 -12.43
CA MET A 80 3.62 -9.47 -12.93
C MET A 80 3.88 -8.18 -13.71
N ARG A 81 4.78 -7.32 -13.21
CA ARG A 81 5.17 -6.09 -13.92
C ARG A 81 5.80 -6.41 -15.28
N HIS A 82 6.73 -7.37 -15.33
CA HIS A 82 7.34 -7.80 -16.58
C HIS A 82 6.31 -8.33 -17.57
N PHE A 83 5.37 -9.18 -17.11
CA PHE A 83 4.29 -9.70 -17.95
C PHE A 83 3.40 -8.59 -18.49
N GLN A 84 2.99 -7.62 -17.65
CA GLN A 84 2.19 -6.48 -18.09
C GLN A 84 2.90 -5.63 -19.15
N GLN A 85 4.22 -5.53 -19.09
CA GLN A 85 5.01 -4.73 -20.04
C GLN A 85 5.29 -5.47 -21.36
N THR A 86 5.46 -6.80 -21.32
CA THR A 86 5.99 -7.57 -22.45
C THR A 86 5.00 -8.58 -23.03
N GLY A 87 3.90 -8.87 -22.33
CA GLY A 87 2.97 -9.95 -22.65
C GLY A 87 3.55 -11.36 -22.45
N GLN A 88 4.75 -11.49 -21.88
CA GLN A 88 5.44 -12.77 -21.72
C GLN A 88 5.85 -12.98 -20.26
N LEU A 89 5.76 -14.22 -19.79
CA LEU A 89 6.25 -14.56 -18.46
C LEU A 89 7.78 -14.60 -18.47
N PRO A 90 8.45 -14.07 -17.43
CA PRO A 90 9.91 -14.16 -17.33
C PRO A 90 10.38 -15.62 -17.38
N ALA A 91 11.44 -15.90 -18.15
CA ALA A 91 11.99 -17.25 -18.28
C ALA A 91 12.32 -17.88 -16.91
N ALA A 92 12.96 -17.12 -16.01
CA ALA A 92 13.27 -17.58 -14.66
C ALA A 92 12.04 -18.05 -13.86
N LEU A 93 10.89 -17.39 -14.04
CA LEU A 93 9.63 -17.82 -13.40
C LEU A 93 9.11 -19.11 -14.04
N VAL A 94 9.14 -19.20 -15.37
CA VAL A 94 8.70 -20.38 -16.12
C VAL A 94 9.54 -21.60 -15.73
N ASP A 95 10.86 -21.43 -15.64
CA ASP A 95 11.79 -22.49 -15.27
C ASP A 95 11.57 -22.93 -13.82
N HIS A 96 11.36 -21.99 -12.91
CA HIS A 96 11.04 -22.28 -11.51
C HIS A 96 9.73 -23.09 -11.35
N ILE A 97 8.68 -22.75 -12.10
CA ILE A 97 7.42 -23.50 -12.08
C ILE A 97 7.62 -24.91 -12.65
N LYS A 98 8.38 -25.04 -13.73
CA LYS A 98 8.65 -26.32 -14.40
C LYS A 98 9.57 -27.24 -13.60
N SER A 99 10.51 -26.68 -12.84
CA SER A 99 11.46 -27.47 -12.05
C SER A 99 10.82 -28.13 -10.82
N GLY A 100 9.61 -27.72 -10.44
CA GLY A 100 8.85 -28.35 -9.36
C GLY A 100 9.50 -28.23 -7.98
N SER A 101 10.48 -27.34 -7.81
CA SER A 101 11.13 -27.11 -6.52
C SER A 101 10.11 -26.49 -5.56
N ARG A 102 9.61 -27.30 -4.62
CA ARG A 102 8.92 -26.82 -3.42
C ARG A 102 9.93 -26.52 -2.34
#